data_AF-A0A7G8Q4Q8-F1
#
_entry.id   AF-A0A7G8Q4Q8-F1
#
_cell.length_a   1.000
_cell.length_b   1.000
_cell.length_c   1.000
_cell.angle_alpha   90.00
_cell.angle_beta   90.00
_cell.angle_gamma   90.00
#
_symmetry.space_group_name_H-M   'P 1'
#
loop_
_entity.id
_entity.type
_entity.pdbx_description
1 polymer ?
#
loop_
_entity_poly.entity_id
_entity_poly.type
_entity_poly.pdbx_seq_one_letter_code
_entity_poly.pdbx_strand_id
1 'polypeptide(L)'
;MSGLLDLIKKKRQALAAKGGNTEKPAKLTSDKNIVRVLPNWNSDPVGKFFHDFGQHFIKAEDGSVKAVYICTQETFGKPCDVCAAMAETAAQPGLDETVTKILDEARPSRRVLINSIYLNGSHANAKTEPVLMELPPSVFDMILAIAEEYAEQHSIDVFSLEEGYDFVITKTGSGRDTKYTVMASPKARPVDASVMSKARDLDAYAAQEYEAGLQKALTNLRAVTGVNFARLGHANQELLPAPSRAVKDVSPAKTSTAAPAAERVIDASAASLSKVEPMTIDSTGAASAELDELDALLMENGLA
;
A
#
# COMPACT_ATOMS: atom_id res chain seq x y z
N MET A 1 -31.70 -33.61 -2.33
CA MET A 1 -31.58 -32.76 -1.13
C MET A 1 -30.29 -31.95 -1.21
N SER A 2 -30.30 -30.69 -1.67
CA SER A 2 -29.08 -29.84 -1.60
C SER A 2 -29.30 -28.31 -1.72
N GLY A 3 -30.46 -27.82 -2.19
CA GLY A 3 -30.66 -26.38 -2.39
C GLY A 3 -30.50 -25.52 -1.13
N LEU A 4 -30.91 -26.04 0.04
CA LEU A 4 -30.75 -25.33 1.32
C LEU A 4 -29.28 -25.26 1.77
N LEU A 5 -28.51 -26.33 1.57
CA LEU A 5 -27.08 -26.34 1.90
C LEU A 5 -26.29 -25.40 0.97
N ASP A 6 -26.66 -25.33 -0.31
CA ASP A 6 -26.05 -24.40 -1.26
C ASP A 6 -26.41 -22.94 -0.95
N LEU A 7 -27.65 -22.67 -0.50
CA LEU A 7 -28.04 -21.34 -0.01
C LEU A 7 -27.31 -20.95 1.28
N ILE A 8 -27.11 -21.89 2.21
CA ILE A 8 -26.35 -21.65 3.45
C ILE A 8 -24.88 -21.41 3.12
N LYS A 9 -24.28 -22.17 2.19
CA LYS A 9 -22.90 -21.95 1.71
C LYS A 9 -22.77 -20.59 1.03
N LYS A 10 -23.69 -20.22 0.12
CA LYS A 10 -23.72 -18.90 -0.52
C LYS A 10 -23.91 -17.77 0.49
N LYS A 11 -24.76 -17.95 1.51
CA LYS A 11 -24.96 -16.94 2.56
C LYS A 11 -23.75 -16.83 3.48
N ARG A 12 -23.10 -17.94 3.84
CA ARG A 12 -21.84 -17.95 4.60
C ARG A 12 -20.70 -17.32 3.80
N GLN A 13 -20.58 -17.62 2.52
CA GLN A 13 -19.62 -16.99 1.61
C GLN A 13 -19.90 -15.48 1.47
N ALA A 14 -21.18 -15.08 1.33
CA ALA A 14 -21.56 -13.67 1.29
C ALA A 14 -21.33 -12.95 2.63
N LEU A 15 -21.45 -13.64 3.77
CA LEU A 15 -21.13 -13.08 5.09
C LEU A 15 -19.61 -13.01 5.30
N ALA A 16 -18.85 -13.99 4.83
CA ALA A 16 -17.39 -13.97 4.83
C ALA A 16 -16.81 -12.93 3.85
N ALA A 17 -17.51 -12.65 2.74
CA ALA A 17 -17.15 -11.55 1.83
C ALA A 17 -17.55 -10.18 2.39
N LYS A 18 -18.64 -10.09 3.19
CA LYS A 18 -19.09 -8.85 3.84
C LYS A 18 -18.32 -8.50 5.11
N GLY A 19 -17.90 -9.50 5.88
CA GLY A 19 -16.87 -9.32 6.89
C GLY A 19 -15.53 -9.40 6.17
N GLY A 20 -15.09 -8.29 5.56
CA GLY A 20 -13.88 -8.24 4.73
C GLY A 20 -12.75 -9.08 5.33
N ASN A 21 -12.01 -9.81 4.48
CA ASN A 21 -11.03 -10.82 4.87
C ASN A 21 -10.39 -10.45 6.21
N THR A 22 -10.73 -11.22 7.24
CA THR A 22 -10.28 -11.00 8.62
C THR A 22 -8.78 -11.21 8.79
N GLU A 23 -8.12 -11.73 7.76
CA GLU A 23 -6.67 -11.89 7.70
C GLU A 23 -6.01 -10.53 7.47
N LYS A 24 -5.39 -10.02 8.54
CA LYS A 24 -4.58 -8.79 8.49
C LYS A 24 -3.30 -9.09 7.72
N PRO A 25 -2.90 -8.27 6.74
CA PRO A 25 -1.63 -8.44 6.07
C PRO A 25 -0.49 -8.38 7.09
N ALA A 26 0.50 -9.25 6.94
CA ALA A 26 1.69 -9.21 7.75
C ALA A 26 2.44 -7.90 7.51
N LYS A 27 2.97 -7.32 8.60
CA LYS A 27 3.74 -6.08 8.57
C LYS A 27 5.19 -6.41 8.92
N LEU A 28 6.11 -5.60 8.41
CA LEU A 28 7.52 -5.65 8.82
C LEU A 28 7.64 -5.38 10.33
N THR A 29 8.29 -6.29 11.04
CA THR A 29 8.64 -6.10 12.45
C THR A 29 9.77 -5.08 12.57
N SER A 30 9.87 -4.41 13.73
CA SER A 30 11.14 -3.77 14.10
C SER A 30 12.21 -4.85 14.10
N ASP A 31 13.41 -4.56 13.60
CA ASP A 31 14.55 -5.48 13.39
C ASP A 31 14.66 -6.04 11.97
N LYS A 32 15.35 -7.17 11.84
CA LYS A 32 15.67 -7.85 10.58
C LYS A 32 14.50 -8.73 10.16
N ASN A 33 14.02 -8.51 8.94
CA ASN A 33 12.96 -9.28 8.31
C ASN A 33 13.57 -10.00 7.10
N ILE A 34 13.47 -11.33 7.04
CA ILE A 34 13.87 -12.08 5.85
C ILE A 34 12.59 -12.45 5.11
N VAL A 35 12.46 -11.97 3.88
CA VAL A 35 11.23 -12.05 3.09
C VAL A 35 11.58 -12.61 1.72
N ARG A 36 10.87 -13.66 1.29
CA ARG A 36 10.90 -14.12 -0.09
C ARG A 36 9.65 -13.62 -0.80
N VAL A 37 9.82 -12.73 -1.77
CA VAL A 37 8.71 -12.25 -2.61
C VAL A 37 8.36 -13.35 -3.62
N LEU A 38 7.08 -13.68 -3.71
CA LEU A 38 6.59 -14.69 -4.66
C LEU A 38 6.27 -14.04 -6.01
N PRO A 39 6.40 -14.79 -7.11
CA PRO A 39 6.01 -14.32 -8.43
C PRO A 39 4.48 -14.20 -8.54
N ASN A 40 4.00 -13.82 -9.72
CA ASN A 40 2.58 -13.62 -9.97
C ASN A 40 1.72 -14.81 -9.51
N TRP A 41 0.65 -14.52 -8.76
CA TRP A 41 -0.31 -15.52 -8.28
C TRP A 41 -1.28 -15.97 -9.36
N ASN A 42 -1.46 -15.15 -10.40
CA ASN A 42 -2.31 -15.45 -11.52
C ASN A 42 -1.55 -16.26 -12.58
N SER A 43 -2.27 -17.03 -13.38
CA SER A 43 -1.73 -17.80 -14.51
C SER A 43 -1.27 -16.92 -15.69
N ASP A 44 -1.27 -15.61 -15.53
CA ASP A 44 -0.80 -14.66 -16.53
C ASP A 44 0.73 -14.54 -16.47
N PRO A 45 1.47 -14.94 -17.51
CA PRO A 45 2.93 -14.88 -17.54
C PRO A 45 3.49 -13.45 -17.48
N VAL A 46 2.68 -12.41 -17.72
CA VAL A 46 3.08 -10.99 -17.64
C VAL A 46 2.33 -10.26 -16.50
N GLY A 47 1.53 -10.99 -15.72
CA GLY A 47 0.69 -10.38 -14.70
C GLY A 47 1.51 -9.81 -13.53
N LYS A 48 0.90 -8.83 -12.86
CA LYS A 48 1.52 -8.14 -11.72
C LYS A 48 1.63 -9.10 -10.54
N PHE A 49 2.75 -9.08 -9.82
CA PHE A 49 2.93 -9.82 -8.56
C PHE A 49 2.62 -8.97 -7.30
N PHE A 50 2.19 -7.72 -7.52
CA PHE A 50 1.88 -6.74 -6.49
C PHE A 50 0.54 -6.04 -6.77
N HIS A 51 -0.03 -5.44 -5.72
CA HIS A 51 -1.21 -4.58 -5.84
C HIS A 51 -1.08 -3.35 -4.94
N ASP A 52 -1.30 -2.15 -5.48
CA ASP A 52 -1.32 -0.92 -4.70
C ASP A 52 -2.54 -0.88 -3.78
N PHE A 53 -2.36 -0.45 -2.54
CA PHE A 53 -3.40 -0.50 -1.53
C PHE A 53 -3.32 0.71 -0.60
N GLY A 54 -4.35 1.57 -0.66
CA GLY A 54 -4.51 2.71 0.24
C GLY A 54 -5.61 2.49 1.26
N GLN A 55 -5.39 2.98 2.48
CA GLN A 55 -6.42 2.99 3.54
C GLN A 55 -6.47 4.33 4.26
N HIS A 56 -7.68 4.83 4.47
CA HIS A 56 -7.96 5.94 5.36
C HIS A 56 -8.16 5.44 6.79
N PHE A 57 -7.43 6.03 7.73
CA PHE A 57 -7.60 5.78 9.16
C PHE A 57 -8.23 7.01 9.81
N ILE A 58 -9.54 6.96 10.02
CA ILE A 58 -10.26 8.07 10.63
C ILE A 58 -10.17 7.90 12.14
N LYS A 59 -9.41 8.79 12.77
CA LYS A 59 -9.20 8.81 14.22
C LYS A 59 -10.03 9.92 14.86
N ALA A 60 -10.37 9.74 16.14
CA ALA A 60 -10.89 10.84 16.96
C ALA A 60 -9.74 11.62 17.60
N GLU A 61 -10.08 12.69 18.32
CA GLU A 61 -9.13 13.55 19.04
C GLU A 61 -8.25 12.79 20.05
N ASP A 62 -8.78 11.70 20.62
CA ASP A 62 -8.06 10.79 21.52
C ASP A 62 -7.05 9.87 20.80
N GLY A 63 -6.94 9.97 19.47
CA GLY A 63 -6.09 9.12 18.63
C GLY A 63 -6.67 7.73 18.35
N SER A 64 -7.87 7.40 18.86
CA SER A 64 -8.51 6.10 18.61
C SER A 64 -9.09 6.03 17.19
N VAL A 65 -8.79 4.94 16.48
CA VAL A 65 -9.32 4.70 15.12
C VAL A 65 -10.81 4.36 15.21
N LYS A 66 -11.67 5.24 14.71
CA LYS A 66 -13.13 5.05 14.67
C LYS A 66 -13.60 4.32 13.42
N ALA A 67 -12.94 4.57 12.30
CA ALA A 67 -13.23 3.91 11.03
C ALA A 67 -11.96 3.70 10.19
N VAL A 68 -11.92 2.59 9.46
CA VAL A 68 -10.93 2.32 8.42
C VAL A 68 -11.68 2.05 7.13
N TYR A 69 -11.26 2.69 6.05
CA TYR A 69 -11.87 2.50 4.73
C TYR A 69 -10.80 2.48 3.64
N ILE A 70 -11.02 1.66 2.60
CA ILE A 70 -10.08 1.52 1.49
C ILE A 70 -10.16 2.79 0.63
N CYS A 71 -9.01 3.35 0.30
CA CYS A 71 -8.92 4.50 -0.60
C CYS A 71 -9.01 4.01 -2.05
N THR A 72 -10.15 4.21 -2.70
CA THR A 72 -10.36 3.80 -4.10
C THR A 72 -9.43 4.52 -5.09
N GLN A 73 -8.92 5.69 -4.71
CA GLN A 73 -7.98 6.46 -5.53
C GLN A 73 -6.59 5.84 -5.53
N GLU A 74 -6.05 5.54 -4.36
CA GLU A 74 -4.71 4.95 -4.23
C GLU A 74 -4.70 3.46 -4.59
N THR A 75 -5.82 2.75 -4.35
CA THR A 75 -5.92 1.31 -4.65
C THR A 75 -6.29 1.02 -6.10
N PHE A 76 -7.17 1.83 -6.72
CA PHE A 76 -7.71 1.54 -8.06
C PHE A 76 -7.59 2.69 -9.06
N GLY A 77 -7.02 3.83 -8.69
CA GLY A 77 -6.99 5.03 -9.54
C GLY A 77 -8.37 5.66 -9.77
N LYS A 78 -9.38 5.32 -8.97
CA LYS A 78 -10.76 5.82 -9.11
C LYS A 78 -11.05 6.96 -8.13
N PRO A 79 -12.00 7.86 -8.41
CA PRO A 79 -12.39 8.89 -7.44
C PRO A 79 -12.74 8.30 -6.07
N CYS A 80 -12.29 8.96 -5.00
CA CYS A 80 -12.54 8.53 -3.62
C CYS A 80 -13.33 9.59 -2.87
N ASP A 81 -14.52 9.20 -2.40
CA ASP A 81 -15.41 10.04 -1.61
C ASP A 81 -14.77 10.54 -0.30
N VAL A 82 -13.94 9.70 0.33
CA VAL A 82 -13.25 10.10 1.57
C VAL A 82 -12.15 11.11 1.26
N CYS A 83 -11.38 10.93 0.17
CA CYS A 83 -10.42 11.94 -0.27
C CYS A 83 -11.09 13.27 -0.61
N ALA A 84 -12.20 13.24 -1.34
CA ALA A 84 -12.94 14.45 -1.71
C ALA A 84 -13.51 15.16 -0.48
N ALA A 85 -14.10 14.42 0.46
CA ALA A 85 -14.58 14.96 1.72
C ALA A 85 -13.45 15.64 2.52
N MET A 86 -12.29 15.00 2.64
CA MET A 86 -11.14 15.60 3.32
C MET A 86 -10.62 16.87 2.62
N ALA A 87 -10.59 16.88 1.28
CA ALA A 87 -10.19 18.05 0.51
C ALA A 87 -11.18 19.22 0.67
N GLU A 88 -12.48 18.93 0.69
CA GLU A 88 -13.53 19.92 0.95
C GLU A 88 -13.40 20.50 2.37
N THR A 89 -13.20 19.65 3.38
CA THR A 89 -12.93 20.10 4.76
C THR A 89 -11.68 20.96 4.83
N ALA A 90 -10.58 20.56 4.20
CA ALA A 90 -9.33 21.32 4.23
C ALA A 90 -9.41 22.69 3.54
N ALA A 91 -10.37 22.88 2.63
CA ALA A 91 -10.59 24.14 1.92
C ALA A 91 -11.43 25.16 2.71
N GLN A 92 -12.01 24.77 3.86
CA GLN A 92 -12.85 25.69 4.63
C GLN A 92 -12.03 26.76 5.36
N PRO A 93 -12.47 28.03 5.33
CA PRO A 93 -11.79 29.10 6.04
C PRO A 93 -11.95 28.95 7.55
N GLY A 94 -10.87 29.22 8.30
CA GLY A 94 -10.90 29.21 9.77
C GLY A 94 -10.87 27.82 10.40
N LEU A 95 -10.28 26.83 9.72
CA LEU A 95 -10.12 25.48 10.26
C LEU A 95 -9.28 25.50 11.55
N ASP A 96 -9.73 24.75 12.55
CA ASP A 96 -8.97 24.52 13.76
C ASP A 96 -7.70 23.69 13.47
N GLU A 97 -6.62 23.96 14.22
CA GLU A 97 -5.35 23.24 14.12
C GLU A 97 -5.55 21.74 14.47
N THR A 98 -6.44 21.44 15.42
CA THR A 98 -6.84 20.08 15.79
C THR A 98 -7.43 19.33 14.60
N VAL A 99 -8.36 19.96 13.89
CA VAL A 99 -9.01 19.38 12.70
C VAL A 99 -7.98 19.17 11.58
N THR A 100 -7.07 20.12 11.39
CA THR A 100 -5.98 20.02 10.39
C THR A 100 -5.08 18.82 10.66
N LYS A 101 -4.72 18.58 11.94
CA LYS A 101 -3.94 17.41 12.33
C LYS A 101 -4.69 16.10 12.09
N ILE A 102 -5.98 16.06 12.42
CA ILE A 102 -6.82 14.88 12.18
C ILE A 102 -6.92 14.58 10.69
N LEU A 103 -7.06 15.61 9.84
CA LEU A 103 -7.06 15.45 8.38
C LEU A 103 -5.72 14.92 7.87
N ASP A 104 -4.59 15.41 8.39
CA ASP A 104 -3.26 14.89 8.04
C ASP A 104 -3.12 13.41 8.42
N GLU A 105 -3.62 13.01 9.59
CA GLU A 105 -3.60 11.61 10.03
C GLU A 105 -4.61 10.71 9.29
N ALA A 106 -5.68 11.29 8.72
CA ALA A 106 -6.70 10.58 7.95
C ALA A 106 -6.34 10.42 6.46
N ARG A 107 -5.24 11.05 6.00
CA ARG A 107 -4.68 10.85 4.66
C ARG A 107 -4.48 9.37 4.36
N PRO A 108 -4.66 8.95 3.09
CA PRO A 108 -4.56 7.55 2.76
C PRO A 108 -3.13 7.05 3.00
N SER A 109 -3.00 6.04 3.86
CA SER A 109 -1.74 5.34 4.05
C SER A 109 -1.50 4.44 2.83
N ARG A 110 -0.59 4.84 1.95
CA ARG A 110 -0.16 4.06 0.80
C ARG A 110 0.66 2.85 1.23
N ARG A 111 0.26 1.67 0.76
CA ARG A 111 0.92 0.39 0.95
C ARG A 111 0.90 -0.38 -0.37
N VAL A 112 1.80 -1.32 -0.51
CA VAL A 112 1.82 -2.29 -1.61
C VAL A 112 1.60 -3.66 -0.99
N LEU A 113 0.63 -4.40 -1.52
CA LEU A 113 0.37 -5.78 -1.15
C LEU A 113 1.19 -6.70 -2.03
N ILE A 114 1.84 -7.67 -1.40
CA ILE A 114 2.60 -8.72 -2.08
C ILE A 114 2.30 -10.08 -1.45
N ASN A 115 2.38 -11.14 -2.24
CA ASN A 115 2.49 -12.49 -1.71
C ASN A 115 3.95 -12.76 -1.36
N SER A 116 4.21 -13.20 -0.12
CA SER A 116 5.57 -13.44 0.33
C SER A 116 5.67 -14.57 1.34
N ILE A 117 6.86 -15.11 1.53
CA ILE A 117 7.16 -16.05 2.62
C ILE A 117 7.98 -15.30 3.66
N TYR A 118 7.48 -15.31 4.90
CA TYR A 118 8.15 -14.65 6.02
C TYR A 118 9.06 -15.65 6.73
N LEU A 119 10.37 -15.45 6.62
CA LEU A 119 11.42 -16.37 7.06
C LEU A 119 12.08 -15.93 8.37
N ASN A 120 11.41 -15.13 9.20
CA ASN A 120 11.99 -14.61 10.43
C ASN A 120 11.99 -15.69 11.54
N GLY A 121 13.18 -16.25 11.83
CA GLY A 121 13.42 -17.35 12.78
C GLY A 121 14.56 -18.27 12.33
N SER A 122 15.03 -19.17 13.20
CA SER A 122 16.00 -20.21 12.78
C SER A 122 15.41 -21.05 11.64
N HIS A 123 16.20 -21.30 10.61
CA HIS A 123 15.84 -21.91 9.32
C HIS A 123 15.04 -23.22 9.39
N ALA A 124 15.02 -23.89 10.55
CA ALA A 124 14.29 -25.13 10.79
C ALA A 124 12.76 -24.97 10.95
N ASN A 125 12.24 -23.76 11.23
CA ASN A 125 10.81 -23.52 11.50
C ASN A 125 10.19 -22.41 10.64
N ALA A 126 10.84 -22.05 9.53
CA ALA A 126 10.29 -21.10 8.59
C ALA A 126 8.92 -21.59 8.11
N LYS A 127 7.86 -20.79 8.32
CA LYS A 127 6.55 -21.09 7.77
C LYS A 127 6.66 -21.02 6.24
N THR A 128 6.71 -22.16 5.57
CA THR A 128 6.67 -22.29 4.10
C THR A 128 5.29 -21.93 3.52
N GLU A 129 4.46 -21.21 4.27
CA GLU A 129 3.13 -20.81 3.83
C GLU A 129 3.19 -19.38 3.29
N PRO A 130 2.60 -19.11 2.11
CA PRO A 130 2.47 -17.75 1.61
C PRO A 130 1.68 -16.90 2.59
N VAL A 131 2.22 -15.74 2.89
CA VAL A 131 1.61 -14.71 3.72
C VAL A 131 1.41 -13.47 2.86
N LEU A 132 0.20 -12.90 2.93
CA LEU A 132 -0.07 -11.59 2.38
C LEU A 132 0.68 -10.55 3.20
N MET A 133 1.62 -9.83 2.59
CA MET A 133 2.42 -8.82 3.28
C MET A 133 2.10 -7.42 2.75
N GLU A 134 2.00 -6.45 3.66
CA GLU A 134 1.95 -5.03 3.31
C GLU A 134 3.34 -4.40 3.43
N LEU A 135 3.77 -3.74 2.36
CA LEU A 135 5.03 -2.99 2.32
C LEU A 135 4.78 -1.50 2.12
N PRO A 136 5.60 -0.62 2.70
CA PRO A 136 5.65 0.78 2.29
C PRO A 136 6.14 0.90 0.83
N PRO A 137 5.64 1.87 0.04
CA PRO A 137 6.08 2.06 -1.34
C PRO A 137 7.59 2.25 -1.49
N SER A 138 8.24 2.93 -0.54
CA SER A 138 9.70 3.12 -0.55
C SER A 138 10.48 1.82 -0.39
N VAL A 139 9.96 0.86 0.37
CA VAL A 139 10.60 -0.47 0.51
C VAL A 139 10.41 -1.27 -0.77
N PHE A 140 9.22 -1.18 -1.36
CA PHE A 140 8.92 -1.84 -2.61
C PHE A 140 9.80 -1.32 -3.76
N ASP A 141 9.99 0.00 -3.85
CA ASP A 141 10.90 0.64 -4.80
C ASP A 141 12.34 0.13 -4.67
N MET A 142 12.87 0.01 -3.45
CA MET A 142 14.20 -0.58 -3.21
C MET A 142 14.29 -2.05 -3.64
N ILE A 143 13.21 -2.83 -3.49
CA ILE A 143 13.17 -4.22 -3.96
C ILE A 143 13.19 -4.26 -5.50
N LEU A 144 12.42 -3.39 -6.16
CA LEU A 144 12.41 -3.29 -7.62
C LEU A 144 13.78 -2.87 -8.16
N ALA A 145 14.43 -1.88 -7.54
CA ALA A 145 15.77 -1.45 -7.94
C ALA A 145 16.80 -2.60 -7.88
N ILE A 146 16.75 -3.44 -6.83
CA ILE A 146 17.61 -4.62 -6.72
C ILE A 146 17.22 -5.66 -7.79
N ALA A 147 15.93 -5.88 -8.02
CA ALA A 147 15.45 -6.81 -9.04
C ALA A 147 15.92 -6.40 -10.44
N GLU A 148 15.84 -5.11 -10.77
CA GLU A 148 16.35 -4.53 -12.02
C GLU A 148 17.86 -4.71 -12.14
N GLU A 149 18.63 -4.40 -11.09
CA GLU A 149 20.09 -4.56 -11.10
C GLU A 149 20.51 -6.01 -11.38
N TYR A 150 19.85 -6.99 -10.73
CA TYR A 150 20.14 -8.41 -10.94
C TYR A 150 19.69 -8.91 -12.32
N ALA A 151 18.57 -8.41 -12.83
CA ALA A 151 18.09 -8.74 -14.16
C ALA A 151 19.05 -8.20 -15.24
N GLU A 152 19.55 -6.97 -15.09
CA GLU A 152 20.47 -6.35 -16.06
C GLU A 152 21.88 -6.93 -16.00
N GLN A 153 22.47 -7.10 -14.81
CA GLN A 153 23.87 -7.52 -14.67
C GLN A 153 24.07 -9.03 -14.81
N HIS A 154 23.10 -9.82 -14.33
CA HIS A 154 23.25 -11.27 -14.21
C HIS A 154 22.20 -12.06 -15.00
N SER A 155 21.21 -11.40 -15.61
CA SER A 155 20.07 -12.06 -16.26
C SER A 155 19.33 -13.03 -15.33
N ILE A 156 19.30 -12.72 -14.03
CA ILE A 156 18.66 -13.52 -12.97
C ILE A 156 17.31 -12.91 -12.61
N ASP A 157 16.25 -13.72 -12.61
CA ASP A 157 14.96 -13.35 -12.03
C ASP A 157 14.96 -13.61 -10.51
N VAL A 158 15.05 -12.53 -9.73
CA VAL A 158 15.05 -12.59 -8.26
C VAL A 158 13.74 -13.10 -7.67
N PHE A 159 12.64 -13.09 -8.42
CA PHE A 159 11.33 -13.58 -7.98
C PHE A 159 11.04 -15.02 -8.41
N SER A 160 11.94 -15.65 -9.17
CA SER A 160 11.80 -17.03 -9.61
C SER A 160 11.66 -17.99 -8.42
N LEU A 161 10.88 -19.06 -8.58
CA LEU A 161 10.72 -20.06 -7.52
C LEU A 161 11.98 -20.90 -7.32
N GLU A 162 12.76 -21.15 -8.38
CA GLU A 162 13.92 -22.05 -8.33
C GLU A 162 15.22 -21.30 -7.98
N GLU A 163 15.46 -20.17 -8.65
CA GLU A 163 16.71 -19.41 -8.55
C GLU A 163 16.55 -18.04 -7.88
N GLY A 164 15.36 -17.72 -7.38
CA GLY A 164 15.11 -16.43 -6.77
C GLY A 164 15.87 -16.22 -5.46
N TYR A 165 15.85 -14.96 -5.03
CA TYR A 165 16.63 -14.46 -3.91
C TYR A 165 15.72 -14.06 -2.74
N ASP A 166 16.22 -14.25 -1.52
CA ASP A 166 15.56 -13.75 -0.32
C ASP A 166 15.98 -12.31 -0.07
N PHE A 167 15.05 -11.45 0.33
CA PHE A 167 15.34 -10.07 0.70
C PHE A 167 15.45 -9.92 2.21
N VAL A 168 16.52 -9.29 2.66
CA VAL A 168 16.75 -8.88 4.04
C VAL A 168 16.33 -7.42 4.18
N ILE A 169 15.22 -7.20 4.87
CA ILE A 169 14.66 -5.88 5.13
C ILE A 169 14.88 -5.53 6.60
N THR A 170 15.76 -4.57 6.87
CA THR A 170 15.99 -4.07 8.21
C THR A 170 15.18 -2.79 8.42
N LYS A 171 14.34 -2.78 9.46
CA LYS A 171 13.56 -1.61 9.86
C LYS A 171 14.13 -1.04 11.15
N THR A 172 14.58 0.21 11.10
CA THR A 172 15.09 0.94 12.27
C THR A 172 14.25 2.19 12.53
N GLY A 173 14.11 2.56 13.81
CA GLY A 173 13.32 3.71 14.25
C GLY A 173 11.83 3.43 14.47
N SER A 174 11.09 4.46 14.86
CA SER A 174 9.65 4.40 15.10
C SER A 174 8.96 5.69 14.63
N GLY A 175 7.67 5.60 14.31
CA GLY A 175 6.90 6.75 13.86
C GLY A 175 7.44 7.39 12.57
N ARG A 176 7.66 8.70 12.60
CA ARG A 176 8.13 9.49 11.44
C ARG A 176 9.60 9.27 11.11
N ASP A 177 10.41 8.76 12.05
CA ASP A 177 11.84 8.52 11.87
C ASP A 177 12.17 7.07 11.48
N THR A 178 11.22 6.39 10.81
CA THR A 178 11.42 5.01 10.38
C THR A 178 12.29 4.96 9.13
N LYS A 179 13.41 4.25 9.20
CA LYS A 179 14.30 3.98 8.08
C LYS A 179 14.23 2.51 7.69
N TYR A 180 14.35 2.26 6.39
CA TYR A 180 14.36 0.93 5.82
C TYR A 180 15.64 0.74 5.02
N THR A 181 16.27 -0.42 5.20
CA THR A 181 17.39 -0.87 4.36
C THR A 181 17.01 -2.24 3.80
N VAL A 182 17.13 -2.40 2.49
CA VAL A 182 16.83 -3.65 1.77
C VAL A 182 18.11 -4.16 1.16
N MET A 183 18.38 -5.45 1.31
CA MET A 183 19.51 -6.14 0.68
C MET A 183 19.05 -7.51 0.17
N ALA A 184 19.57 -7.96 -0.96
CA ALA A 184 19.41 -9.36 -1.37
C ALA A 184 20.34 -10.27 -0.55
N SER A 185 19.86 -11.46 -0.22
CA SER A 185 20.68 -12.54 0.36
C SER A 185 21.76 -12.96 -0.65
N PRO A 186 22.98 -13.30 -0.23
CA PRO A 186 24.03 -13.72 -1.15
C PRO A 186 23.76 -15.09 -1.82
N LYS A 187 22.81 -15.87 -1.30
CA LYS A 187 22.48 -17.22 -1.78
C LYS A 187 21.04 -17.30 -2.26
N ALA A 188 20.86 -17.77 -3.49
CA ALA A 188 19.56 -18.18 -4.01
C ALA A 188 19.02 -19.40 -3.24
N ARG A 189 17.70 -19.49 -3.14
CA ARG A 189 17.03 -20.64 -2.51
C ARG A 189 15.82 -21.05 -3.33
N PRO A 190 15.70 -22.35 -3.67
CA PRO A 190 14.49 -22.86 -4.29
C PRO A 190 13.35 -22.93 -3.27
N VAL A 191 12.16 -22.57 -3.72
CA VAL A 191 10.90 -22.69 -2.99
C VAL A 191 10.03 -23.71 -3.71
N ASP A 192 9.40 -24.60 -2.95
CA ASP A 192 8.51 -25.61 -3.51
C ASP A 192 7.32 -24.97 -4.23
N ALA A 193 7.00 -25.41 -5.44
CA ALA A 193 5.93 -24.83 -6.26
C ALA A 193 4.53 -24.96 -5.63
N SER A 194 4.33 -25.87 -4.66
CA SER A 194 3.06 -25.99 -3.93
C SER A 194 2.67 -24.73 -3.17
N VAL A 195 3.61 -23.83 -2.86
CA VAL A 195 3.28 -22.55 -2.21
C VAL A 195 2.36 -21.70 -3.07
N MET A 196 2.49 -21.75 -4.40
CA MET A 196 1.67 -20.95 -5.30
C MET A 196 0.18 -21.35 -5.24
N SER A 197 -0.12 -22.61 -4.91
CA SER A 197 -1.52 -23.05 -4.72
C SER A 197 -2.21 -22.40 -3.52
N LYS A 198 -1.43 -21.92 -2.55
CA LYS A 198 -1.90 -21.20 -1.36
C LYS A 198 -1.79 -19.68 -1.50
N ALA A 199 -1.16 -19.19 -2.58
CA ALA A 199 -1.02 -17.77 -2.84
C ALA A 199 -2.40 -17.10 -2.92
N ARG A 200 -2.50 -15.89 -2.38
CA ARG A 200 -3.77 -15.17 -2.33
C ARG A 200 -3.96 -14.37 -3.60
N ASP A 201 -5.22 -14.23 -3.99
CA ASP A 201 -5.61 -13.28 -5.01
C ASP A 201 -5.57 -11.85 -4.42
N LEU A 202 -4.59 -11.06 -4.87
CA LEU A 202 -4.40 -9.69 -4.37
C LEU A 202 -5.51 -8.75 -4.86
N ASP A 203 -6.03 -8.96 -6.08
CA ASP A 203 -7.12 -8.16 -6.64
C ASP A 203 -8.40 -8.38 -5.82
N ALA A 204 -8.73 -9.64 -5.53
CA ALA A 204 -9.88 -9.98 -4.69
C ALA A 204 -9.72 -9.46 -3.26
N TYR A 205 -8.49 -9.41 -2.74
CA TYR A 205 -8.23 -8.81 -1.43
C TYR A 205 -8.42 -7.29 -1.46
N ALA A 206 -7.90 -6.60 -2.47
CA ALA A 206 -8.05 -5.15 -2.61
C ALA A 206 -9.51 -4.74 -2.83
N ALA A 207 -10.30 -5.57 -3.54
CA ALA A 207 -11.72 -5.35 -3.86
C ALA A 207 -12.69 -5.48 -2.66
N GLN A 208 -12.21 -5.37 -1.42
CA GLN A 208 -13.03 -5.38 -0.20
C GLN A 208 -13.75 -4.05 0.06
N GLU A 209 -14.00 -3.23 -0.97
CA GLU A 209 -14.80 -2.03 -0.83
C GLU A 209 -16.26 -2.40 -0.56
N TYR A 210 -16.88 -1.74 0.43
CA TYR A 210 -18.30 -1.92 0.69
C TYR A 210 -18.93 -0.61 1.14
N GLU A 211 -20.14 -0.37 0.65
CA GLU A 211 -20.85 0.90 0.85
C GLU A 211 -21.02 1.23 2.34
N ALA A 212 -21.40 0.26 3.18
CA ALA A 212 -21.58 0.52 4.61
C ALA A 212 -20.29 1.00 5.30
N GLY A 213 -19.11 0.58 4.82
CA GLY A 213 -17.81 1.01 5.31
C GLY A 213 -17.54 2.47 4.93
N LEU A 214 -17.89 2.84 3.69
CA LEU A 214 -17.84 4.23 3.23
C LEU A 214 -18.76 5.13 4.06
N GLN A 215 -20.01 4.71 4.29
CA GLN A 215 -20.95 5.51 5.08
C GLN A 215 -20.45 5.71 6.50
N LYS A 216 -19.89 4.65 7.11
CA LYS A 216 -19.28 4.71 8.43
C LYS A 216 -18.09 5.67 8.45
N ALA A 217 -17.20 5.60 7.46
CA ALA A 217 -16.06 6.48 7.35
C ALA A 217 -16.49 7.96 7.25
N LEU A 218 -17.37 8.29 6.31
CA LEU A 218 -17.86 9.65 6.13
C LEU A 218 -18.60 10.17 7.36
N THR A 219 -19.41 9.33 8.03
CA THR A 219 -20.11 9.74 9.26
C THR A 219 -19.13 10.07 10.38
N ASN A 220 -18.08 9.25 10.56
CA ASN A 220 -17.06 9.54 11.56
C ASN A 220 -16.20 10.75 11.18
N LEU A 221 -15.90 10.95 9.89
CA LEU A 221 -15.19 12.14 9.43
C LEU A 221 -15.98 13.42 9.73
N ARG A 222 -17.30 13.43 9.49
CA ARG A 222 -18.18 14.56 9.87
C ARG A 222 -18.20 14.77 11.38
N ALA A 223 -18.30 13.70 12.15
CA ALA A 223 -18.34 13.79 13.61
C ALA A 223 -17.05 14.38 14.19
N VAL A 224 -15.91 14.07 13.60
CA VAL A 224 -14.61 14.54 14.10
C VAL A 224 -14.23 15.92 13.55
N THR A 225 -14.62 16.24 12.32
CA THR A 225 -14.27 17.53 11.69
C THR A 225 -15.31 18.63 11.91
N GLY A 226 -16.55 18.26 12.27
CA GLY A 226 -17.68 19.20 12.37
C GLY A 226 -18.19 19.71 11.02
N VAL A 227 -17.62 19.24 9.91
CA VAL A 227 -17.90 19.74 8.56
C VAL A 227 -18.87 18.82 7.83
N ASN A 228 -19.90 19.42 7.22
CA ASN A 228 -20.75 18.74 6.25
C ASN A 228 -20.19 18.91 4.84
N PHE A 229 -19.91 17.79 4.19
CA PHE A 229 -19.44 17.71 2.81
C PHE A 229 -20.39 16.85 1.96
N ALA A 230 -20.44 17.16 0.67
CA ALA A 230 -21.19 16.39 -0.30
C ALA A 230 -20.46 15.08 -0.63
N ARG A 231 -21.21 14.03 -1.00
CA ARG A 231 -20.58 12.85 -1.62
C ARG A 231 -20.35 13.12 -3.09
N LEU A 232 -19.27 12.58 -3.65
CA LEU A 232 -19.15 12.44 -5.10
C LEU A 232 -20.29 11.50 -5.52
N GLY A 233 -21.32 12.09 -6.12
CA GLY A 233 -22.44 11.31 -6.60
C GLY A 233 -21.93 10.29 -7.62
N HIS A 234 -22.10 9.00 -7.33
CA HIS A 234 -22.36 8.06 -8.41
C HIS A 234 -23.65 8.56 -9.05
N ALA A 235 -23.56 9.14 -10.25
CA ALA A 235 -24.69 9.64 -11.00
C ALA A 235 -25.65 8.48 -11.31
N ASN A 236 -26.53 8.15 -10.36
CA ASN A 236 -27.73 7.32 -10.47
C ASN A 236 -28.47 7.26 -9.13
N GLN A 237 -28.73 8.43 -8.53
CA GLN A 237 -29.91 8.58 -7.69
C GLN A 237 -30.65 9.81 -8.18
N GLU A 238 -31.77 9.56 -8.85
CA GLU A 238 -32.81 10.56 -9.06
C GLU A 238 -33.07 11.23 -7.71
N LEU A 239 -32.73 12.52 -7.63
CA LEU A 239 -33.23 13.40 -6.59
C LEU A 239 -34.75 13.35 -6.68
N LEU A 240 -35.40 12.74 -5.69
CA LEU A 240 -36.82 12.97 -5.45
C LEU A 240 -36.98 14.49 -5.22
N PRO A 241 -37.77 15.21 -6.03
CA PRO A 241 -37.94 16.63 -5.85
C PRO A 241 -38.70 16.89 -4.53
N ALA A 242 -38.11 17.70 -3.66
CA ALA A 242 -38.82 18.26 -2.52
C ALA A 242 -40.02 19.10 -3.02
N PRO A 243 -41.17 19.11 -2.34
CA PRO A 243 -42.35 19.83 -2.79
C PRO A 243 -42.14 21.35 -2.61
N SER A 244 -41.72 22.03 -3.67
CA SER A 244 -41.74 23.49 -3.72
C SER A 244 -43.17 23.98 -3.90
N ARG A 245 -43.63 24.72 -2.89
CA ARG A 245 -44.87 25.50 -2.86
C ARG A 245 -44.98 26.35 -4.14
N ALA A 246 -46.11 26.22 -4.82
CA ALA A 246 -46.45 26.97 -6.02
C ALA A 246 -46.49 28.49 -5.76
N VAL A 247 -45.79 29.25 -6.59
CA VAL A 247 -46.12 30.65 -6.89
C VAL A 247 -46.23 30.77 -8.40
N LYS A 248 -47.39 31.22 -8.86
CA LYS A 248 -47.74 31.38 -10.26
C LYS A 248 -47.14 32.66 -10.84
N ASP A 249 -46.72 32.50 -12.09
CA ASP A 249 -46.92 33.38 -13.24
C ASP A 249 -45.81 34.31 -13.77
N VAL A 250 -45.72 34.19 -15.11
CA VAL A 250 -45.17 35.08 -16.17
C VAL A 250 -43.72 34.89 -16.67
N SER A 251 -43.52 33.93 -17.60
CA SER A 251 -43.21 34.06 -19.05
C SER A 251 -42.22 35.15 -19.61
N PRO A 252 -41.63 34.98 -20.83
CA PRO A 252 -40.30 34.38 -21.02
C PRO A 252 -39.32 35.19 -21.93
N ALA A 253 -38.15 34.59 -22.18
CA ALA A 253 -37.20 34.80 -23.29
C ALA A 253 -35.98 35.71 -23.07
N LYS A 254 -34.77 35.13 -23.16
CA LYS A 254 -33.90 35.27 -24.35
C LYS A 254 -32.72 34.30 -24.32
N THR A 255 -32.56 33.67 -25.47
CA THR A 255 -31.47 32.82 -25.96
C THR A 255 -30.19 33.63 -26.22
N SER A 256 -29.02 33.06 -25.92
CA SER A 256 -27.74 33.35 -26.59
C SER A 256 -26.74 32.25 -26.17
N THR A 257 -26.60 31.17 -26.95
CA THR A 257 -25.55 30.90 -27.95
C THR A 257 -24.16 30.64 -27.34
N ALA A 258 -23.60 29.49 -27.71
CA ALA A 258 -22.40 28.87 -27.19
C ALA A 258 -21.11 29.22 -27.95
N ALA A 259 -19.98 29.10 -27.21
CA ALA A 259 -18.64 28.63 -27.63
C ALA A 259 -17.80 29.54 -28.57
N PRO A 260 -16.45 29.37 -28.66
CA PRO A 260 -15.63 28.24 -28.19
C PRO A 260 -14.27 28.56 -27.51
N ALA A 261 -13.63 27.44 -27.16
CA ALA A 261 -12.30 27.21 -26.63
C ALA A 261 -11.13 27.94 -27.33
N ALA A 262 -10.10 28.23 -26.54
CA ALA A 262 -8.75 28.50 -27.02
C ALA A 262 -7.76 27.57 -26.29
N GLU A 263 -7.25 26.63 -27.08
CA GLU A 263 -6.15 25.72 -26.81
C GLU A 263 -4.83 26.49 -26.97
N ARG A 264 -3.86 26.30 -26.06
CA ARG A 264 -2.46 26.66 -26.33
C ARG A 264 -1.53 25.52 -25.97
N VAL A 265 -0.77 25.20 -27.01
CA VAL A 265 0.23 24.17 -27.19
C VAL A 265 1.58 24.61 -26.60
N ILE A 266 2.30 23.60 -26.09
CA ILE A 266 3.72 23.43 -25.73
C ILE A 266 4.68 24.64 -25.78
N ASP A 267 5.58 24.71 -24.80
CA ASP A 267 6.99 24.95 -25.10
C ASP A 267 7.90 24.18 -24.13
N ALA A 268 8.83 23.43 -24.72
CA ALA A 268 9.88 22.68 -24.07
C ALA A 268 11.19 23.40 -24.39
N SER A 269 11.89 23.90 -23.38
CA SER A 269 13.26 24.38 -23.53
C SER A 269 14.17 23.70 -22.51
N ALA A 270 15.08 22.91 -23.06
CA ALA A 270 16.23 22.32 -22.38
C ALA A 270 17.37 23.33 -22.17
N ALA A 271 18.42 22.83 -21.52
CA ALA A 271 19.74 23.42 -21.20
C ALA A 271 19.78 24.14 -19.84
N SER A 272 20.67 23.78 -18.90
CA SER A 272 22.11 23.59 -19.14
C SER A 272 22.78 22.69 -18.08
N LEU A 273 23.71 21.88 -18.57
CA LEU A 273 24.70 21.10 -17.83
C LEU A 273 25.84 21.99 -17.33
N SER A 274 26.29 21.74 -16.11
CA SER A 274 27.59 22.15 -15.56
C SER A 274 27.76 21.40 -14.24
N LYS A 275 28.88 20.82 -13.83
CA LYS A 275 30.20 20.52 -14.39
C LYS A 275 30.80 19.57 -13.34
N VAL A 276 31.30 18.41 -13.76
CA VAL A 276 32.04 17.46 -12.92
C VAL A 276 33.51 17.84 -12.95
N GLU A 277 34.16 17.95 -11.79
CA GLU A 277 35.61 17.70 -11.65
C GLU A 277 35.89 16.85 -10.39
N PRO A 278 36.93 16.00 -10.42
CA PRO A 278 37.06 14.81 -9.58
C PRO A 278 38.00 15.01 -8.38
N MET A 279 37.80 14.24 -7.30
CA MET A 279 38.83 14.06 -6.27
C MET A 279 39.09 12.57 -6.02
N THR A 280 40.19 12.13 -6.65
CA THR A 280 41.29 11.34 -6.10
C THR A 280 40.99 10.33 -4.98
N ILE A 281 41.11 9.07 -5.39
CA ILE A 281 41.56 7.91 -4.64
C ILE A 281 42.94 8.21 -4.04
N ASP A 282 43.10 8.00 -2.73
CA ASP A 282 44.41 7.77 -2.14
C ASP A 282 44.39 6.46 -1.35
N SER A 283 45.35 5.62 -1.68
CA SER A 283 45.56 4.27 -1.21
C SER A 283 46.76 4.31 -0.29
N THR A 284 46.56 4.09 1.00
CA THR A 284 47.62 3.65 1.91
C THR A 284 47.03 2.69 2.94
N GLY A 285 47.59 1.49 2.99
CA GLY A 285 47.06 0.35 3.70
C GLY A 285 47.29 0.33 5.21
N ALA A 286 46.60 -0.61 5.85
CA ALA A 286 47.13 -1.45 6.92
C ALA A 286 46.20 -2.65 7.07
N ALA A 287 46.76 -3.83 6.80
CA ALA A 287 46.15 -5.11 7.09
C ALA A 287 46.27 -5.43 8.59
N SER A 288 45.46 -6.41 9.02
CA SER A 288 45.61 -7.28 10.20
C SER A 288 45.58 -6.64 11.59
N ALA A 289 44.47 -6.82 12.31
CA ALA A 289 44.45 -7.18 13.74
C ALA A 289 43.02 -7.21 14.32
N GLU A 290 42.15 -8.15 13.92
CA GLU A 290 40.92 -8.49 14.70
C GLU A 290 40.52 -9.98 14.51
N LEU A 291 41.48 -10.89 14.44
CA LEU A 291 41.21 -12.34 14.42
C LEU A 291 41.78 -13.10 15.63
N ASP A 292 42.38 -12.41 16.60
CA ASP A 292 43.07 -13.06 17.73
C ASP A 292 42.31 -13.00 19.08
N GLU A 293 41.10 -12.43 19.14
CA GLU A 293 40.31 -12.37 20.39
C GLU A 293 39.22 -13.44 20.53
N LEU A 294 38.86 -14.17 19.46
CA LEU A 294 37.83 -15.22 19.54
C LEU A 294 38.38 -16.61 19.92
N ASP A 295 39.66 -16.88 19.65
CA ASP A 295 40.32 -18.15 20.03
C ASP A 295 40.76 -18.18 21.50
N ALA A 296 40.86 -17.01 22.16
CA ALA A 296 41.12 -16.93 23.59
C ALA A 296 39.89 -17.25 24.47
N LEU A 297 38.67 -17.10 23.93
CA LEU A 297 37.40 -17.34 24.64
C LEU A 297 36.88 -18.79 24.50
N LEU A 298 37.45 -19.57 23.57
CA LEU A 298 37.13 -20.98 23.36
C LEU A 298 37.99 -21.94 24.21
N MET A 299 39.12 -21.49 24.75
CA MET A 299 39.91 -22.28 25.70
C MET A 299 39.43 -22.20 27.15
N GLU A 300 38.50 -21.29 27.48
CA GLU A 300 38.02 -21.10 28.87
C GLU A 300 36.73 -21.89 29.20
N ASN A 301 36.08 -22.51 28.21
CA ASN A 301 34.82 -23.27 28.41
C ASN A 301 34.88 -24.78 28.09
N GLY A 302 36.07 -25.34 27.89
CA GLY A 302 36.35 -26.77 28.10
C GLY A 302 35.39 -27.79 27.48
N LEU A 303 34.99 -27.63 26.21
CA LEU A 303 34.25 -28.65 25.45
C LEU A 303 34.87 -28.79 24.07
N ALA A 304 35.71 -29.83 23.94
CA ALA A 304 36.16 -30.38 22.66
C ALA A 304 35.02 -31.04 21.89
#